data_AF-A0A356P9B4-F1
#
_entry.id   AF-A0A356P9B4-F1
#
_cell.length_a   1.000
_cell.length_b   1.000
_cell.length_c   1.000
_cell.angle_alpha   90.00
_cell.angle_beta   90.00
_cell.angle_gamma   90.00
#
_symmetry.space_group_name_H-M   'P 1'
#
loop_
_entity.id
_entity.type
_entity.pdbx_description
1 polymer ?
#
loop_
_entity_poly.entity_id
_entity_poly.type
_entity_poly.pdbx_seq_one_letter_code
_entity_poly.pdbx_strand_id
1 'polypeptide(L)'
;LGVIVLILFCNRIGWSGGILLGIVSIIFILDSPPTAFLTHAFSRTLSIFLGLGVALVINRILAPPRYKTKLLNGLRSLCLLTSTYFLESLHTFIEAGNLTTFKKPDPQELNLLLDEVVALNEQAREEITVADNPRAIERRLEICRGFIERGQSINTMTAQRVKRRQQAYSSQELHEINVEFHGILNVLSVGKEKLAELIDTLTIAVDQNKSLGLYHEDLAYWETFDKAIDEWNRKVSGVFYLRALMEVSVVATELHWAARRTKALLNLLHK
;
A
#
# COMPACT_ATOMS: atom_id res chain seq x y z
N LEU A 1 55.53 -16.38 26.80
CA LEU A 1 55.52 -15.01 26.23
C LEU A 1 54.42 -14.82 25.18
N GLY A 2 54.39 -15.60 24.09
CA GLY A 2 53.36 -15.44 23.03
C GLY A 2 51.91 -15.49 23.51
N VAL A 3 51.57 -16.42 24.41
CA VAL A 3 50.23 -16.50 25.03
C VAL A 3 49.88 -15.27 25.87
N ILE A 4 50.86 -14.72 26.61
CA ILE A 4 50.68 -13.54 27.47
C ILE A 4 50.41 -12.31 26.61
N VAL A 5 51.15 -12.14 25.51
CA VAL A 5 50.96 -11.05 24.55
C VAL A 5 49.58 -11.15 23.87
N LEU A 6 49.13 -12.36 23.50
CA LEU A 6 47.82 -12.58 22.91
C LEU A 6 46.68 -12.20 23.87
N ILE A 7 46.76 -12.63 25.14
CA ILE A 7 45.73 -12.31 26.15
C ILE A 7 45.64 -10.80 26.39
N LEU A 8 46.78 -10.11 26.50
CA LEU A 8 46.81 -8.64 26.66
C LEU A 8 46.19 -7.92 25.45
N PHE A 9 46.48 -8.40 24.23
CA PHE A 9 45.93 -7.82 23.00
C PHE A 9 44.43 -8.05 22.87
N CYS A 10 43.94 -9.27 23.11
CA CYS A 10 42.52 -9.60 23.05
C CYS A 10 41.69 -8.86 24.12
N ASN A 11 42.24 -8.69 25.34
CA ASN A 11 41.59 -7.91 26.39
C ASN A 11 41.52 -6.43 26.04
N ARG A 12 42.53 -5.87 25.34
CA ARG A 12 42.49 -4.47 24.90
C ARG A 12 41.42 -4.21 23.83
N ILE A 13 41.10 -5.21 23.01
CA ILE A 13 40.11 -5.14 21.93
C ILE A 13 38.70 -5.57 22.42
N GLY A 14 38.58 -6.06 23.66
CA GLY A 14 37.30 -6.51 24.23
C GLY A 14 36.79 -7.83 23.64
N TRP A 15 37.67 -8.62 23.01
CA TRP A 15 37.29 -9.82 22.26
C TRP A 15 37.49 -11.09 23.08
N SER A 16 36.60 -11.31 24.04
CA SER A 16 36.68 -12.41 25.02
C SER A 16 36.55 -13.80 24.39
N GLY A 17 35.78 -13.94 23.32
CA GLY A 17 35.56 -15.23 22.63
C GLY A 17 36.77 -15.75 21.84
N GLY A 18 37.68 -14.87 21.39
CA GLY A 18 38.84 -15.25 20.59
C GLY A 18 40.03 -15.80 21.40
N ILE A 19 40.02 -15.60 22.72
CA ILE A 19 41.15 -15.91 23.60
C ILE A 19 41.38 -17.42 23.69
N LEU A 20 40.32 -18.20 23.93
CA LEU A 20 40.43 -19.66 24.06
C LEU A 20 40.97 -20.31 22.78
N LEU A 21 40.46 -19.88 21.62
CA LEU A 21 40.85 -20.40 20.31
C LEU A 21 42.29 -20.01 19.94
N GLY A 22 42.70 -18.79 20.29
CA GLY A 22 44.06 -18.30 20.09
C GLY A 22 45.11 -19.01 20.96
N ILE A 23 44.76 -19.30 22.22
CA ILE A 23 45.64 -20.05 23.14
C ILE A 23 45.86 -21.47 22.64
N VAL A 24 44.81 -22.19 22.27
CA VAL A 24 44.90 -23.56 21.73
C VAL A 24 45.76 -23.58 20.46
N SER A 25 45.57 -22.60 19.57
CA SER A 25 46.36 -22.48 18.33
C SER A 25 47.85 -22.25 18.60
N ILE A 26 48.20 -21.39 19.57
CA ILE A 26 49.59 -21.13 19.95
C ILE A 26 50.24 -22.36 20.59
N ILE A 27 49.53 -23.10 21.44
CA ILE A 27 50.06 -24.32 22.08
C ILE A 27 50.42 -25.35 21.01
N PHE A 28 49.53 -25.61 20.05
CA PHE A 28 49.80 -26.54 18.95
C PHE A 28 50.93 -26.09 18.02
N ILE A 29 51.11 -24.77 17.84
CA ILE A 29 52.18 -24.22 17.02
C ILE A 29 53.53 -24.34 17.74
N LEU A 30 53.56 -24.18 19.07
CA LEU A 30 54.76 -24.32 19.90
C LEU A 30 55.19 -25.78 20.12
N ASP A 31 54.26 -26.73 20.06
CA ASP A 31 54.52 -28.17 20.18
C ASP A 31 55.09 -28.78 18.87
N SER A 32 55.21 -27.98 17.81
CA SER A 32 55.71 -28.42 16.50
C SER A 32 57.25 -28.39 16.42
N PRO A 33 57.91 -29.34 15.73
CA PRO A 33 59.35 -29.32 15.49
C PRO A 33 59.83 -28.02 14.82
N PRO A 34 61.03 -27.49 15.16
CA PRO A 34 61.51 -26.18 14.69
C PRO A 34 61.56 -26.04 13.16
N THR A 35 61.78 -27.15 12.45
CA THR A 35 61.91 -27.21 10.99
C THR A 35 60.56 -27.16 10.25
N ALA A 36 59.43 -27.37 10.94
CA ALA A 36 58.08 -27.41 10.36
C ALA A 36 57.13 -26.34 10.93
N PHE A 37 57.62 -25.48 11.82
CA PHE A 37 56.82 -24.47 12.51
C PHE A 37 56.07 -23.52 11.54
N LEU A 38 56.79 -22.97 10.56
CA LEU A 38 56.23 -22.00 9.61
C LEU A 38 55.17 -22.62 8.70
N THR A 39 55.40 -23.83 8.21
CA THR A 39 54.46 -24.54 7.34
C THR A 39 53.18 -24.92 8.07
N HIS A 40 53.28 -25.37 9.33
CA HIS A 40 52.12 -25.66 10.16
C HIS A 40 51.33 -24.41 10.54
N ALA A 41 52.00 -23.32 10.91
CA ALA A 41 51.34 -22.05 11.23
C ALA A 41 50.61 -21.46 10.00
N PHE A 42 51.24 -21.51 8.82
CA PHE A 42 50.65 -21.02 7.58
C PHE A 42 49.43 -21.84 7.16
N SER A 43 49.53 -23.18 7.18
CA SER A 43 48.42 -24.07 6.83
C SER A 43 47.18 -23.86 7.69
N ARG A 44 47.34 -23.70 9.02
CA ARG A 44 46.23 -23.45 9.93
C ARG A 44 45.61 -22.07 9.73
N THR A 45 46.43 -21.05 9.55
CA THR A 45 45.96 -19.68 9.27
C THR A 45 45.16 -19.65 7.98
N LEU A 46 45.69 -20.27 6.91
CA LEU A 46 45.01 -20.39 5.62
C LEU A 46 43.66 -21.11 5.77
N SER A 47 43.60 -22.20 6.53
CA SER A 47 42.36 -22.95 6.79
C SER A 47 41.29 -22.10 7.50
N ILE A 48 41.68 -21.30 8.50
CA ILE A 48 40.76 -20.38 9.19
C ILE A 48 40.24 -19.31 8.23
N PHE A 49 41.11 -18.71 7.42
CA PHE A 49 40.70 -17.71 6.43
C PHE A 49 39.82 -18.31 5.34
N LEU A 50 40.06 -19.55 4.92
CA LEU A 50 39.23 -20.25 3.96
C LEU A 50 37.86 -20.56 4.56
N GLY A 51 37.80 -21.02 5.81
CA GLY A 51 36.56 -21.25 6.54
C GLY A 51 35.74 -19.97 6.71
N LEU A 52 36.38 -18.88 7.13
CA LEU A 52 35.75 -17.57 7.23
C LEU A 52 35.27 -17.07 5.86
N GLY A 53 36.09 -17.22 4.83
CA GLY A 53 35.77 -16.83 3.46
C GLY A 53 34.56 -17.57 2.93
N VAL A 54 34.52 -18.90 3.09
CA VAL A 54 33.38 -19.74 2.71
C VAL A 54 32.13 -19.34 3.50
N ALA A 55 32.24 -19.11 4.82
CA ALA A 55 31.11 -18.68 5.64
C ALA A 55 30.55 -17.31 5.19
N LEU A 56 31.42 -16.34 4.86
CA LEU A 56 31.02 -15.03 4.34
C LEU A 56 30.37 -15.14 2.96
N VAL A 57 30.91 -15.98 2.08
CA VAL A 57 30.35 -16.23 0.74
C VAL A 57 28.98 -16.89 0.86
N ILE A 58 28.84 -17.93 1.68
CA ILE A 58 27.57 -18.61 1.94
C ILE A 58 26.55 -17.62 2.55
N ASN A 59 26.92 -16.86 3.57
CA ASN A 59 26.05 -15.85 4.18
C ASN A 59 25.62 -14.76 3.18
N ARG A 60 26.46 -14.45 2.19
CA ARG A 60 26.13 -13.48 1.16
C ARG A 60 25.25 -14.07 0.05
N ILE A 61 25.46 -15.32 -0.33
CA ILE A 61 24.64 -16.01 -1.34
C ILE A 61 23.26 -16.38 -0.77
N LEU A 62 23.22 -16.81 0.49
CA LEU A 62 21.99 -17.10 1.23
C LEU A 62 21.36 -15.84 1.87
N ALA A 63 21.96 -14.65 1.66
CA ALA A 63 21.34 -13.42 2.13
C ALA A 63 19.91 -13.36 1.57
N PRO A 64 18.88 -13.25 2.43
CA PRO A 64 17.53 -13.43 1.99
C PRO A 64 17.20 -12.38 0.90
N PRO A 65 16.55 -12.80 -0.19
CA PRO A 65 16.03 -11.88 -1.20
C PRO A 65 15.26 -10.74 -0.51
N ARG A 66 15.43 -9.49 -0.98
CA ARG A 66 14.81 -8.31 -0.35
C ARG A 66 13.32 -8.20 -0.71
N TYR A 67 12.49 -9.16 -0.29
CA TYR A 67 11.06 -9.14 -0.63
C TYR A 67 10.33 -8.03 0.10
N LYS A 68 10.71 -7.69 1.34
CA LYS A 68 10.11 -6.58 2.10
C LYS A 68 10.17 -5.25 1.36
N THR A 69 11.34 -4.88 0.83
CA THR A 69 11.48 -3.59 0.11
C THR A 69 10.64 -3.58 -1.16
N LYS A 70 10.60 -4.71 -1.89
CA LYS A 70 9.74 -4.85 -3.08
C LYS A 70 8.26 -4.75 -2.72
N LEU A 71 7.83 -5.41 -1.65
CA LEU A 71 6.46 -5.34 -1.14
C LEU A 71 6.07 -3.90 -0.81
N LEU A 72 6.87 -3.19 -0.01
CA LEU A 72 6.52 -1.83 0.44
C LEU A 72 6.44 -0.85 -0.74
N ASN A 73 7.36 -0.97 -1.71
CA ASN A 73 7.34 -0.16 -2.92
C ASN A 73 6.13 -0.52 -3.81
N GLY A 74 5.88 -1.82 -4.03
CA GLY A 74 4.74 -2.30 -4.81
C GLY A 74 3.41 -1.87 -4.18
N LEU A 75 3.28 -1.98 -2.86
CA LEU A 75 2.10 -1.55 -2.12
C LEU A 75 1.90 -0.03 -2.19
N ARG A 76 2.98 0.76 -2.18
CA ARG A 76 2.89 2.22 -2.40
C ARG A 76 2.35 2.54 -3.79
N SER A 77 2.92 1.94 -4.83
CA SER A 77 2.48 2.13 -6.20
C SER A 77 1.03 1.68 -6.40
N LEU A 78 0.65 0.53 -5.83
CA LEU A 78 -0.69 -0.01 -5.88
C LEU A 78 -1.70 0.93 -5.18
N CYS A 79 -1.40 1.42 -3.98
CA CYS A 79 -2.27 2.38 -3.28
C CYS A 79 -2.52 3.63 -4.13
N LEU A 80 -1.46 4.21 -4.71
CA LEU A 80 -1.57 5.39 -5.57
C LEU A 80 -2.48 5.09 -6.77
N LEU A 81 -2.13 4.09 -7.57
CA LEU A 81 -2.85 3.78 -8.82
C LEU A 81 -4.32 3.40 -8.59
N THR A 82 -4.61 2.59 -7.57
CA THR A 82 -5.99 2.19 -7.27
C THR A 82 -6.83 3.34 -6.72
N SER A 83 -6.24 4.21 -5.90
CA SER A 83 -6.90 5.42 -5.41
C SER A 83 -7.21 6.41 -6.54
N THR A 84 -6.26 6.63 -7.46
CA THR A 84 -6.46 7.45 -8.66
C THR A 84 -7.58 6.87 -9.53
N TYR A 85 -7.55 5.57 -9.81
CA TYR A 85 -8.61 4.89 -10.56
C TYR A 85 -10.00 5.11 -9.94
N PHE A 86 -10.11 4.99 -8.61
CA PHE A 86 -11.37 5.20 -7.90
C PHE A 86 -11.84 6.66 -7.99
N LEU A 87 -10.96 7.63 -7.76
CA LEU A 87 -11.27 9.06 -7.85
C LEU A 87 -11.63 9.49 -9.28
N GLU A 88 -10.96 8.95 -10.30
CA GLU A 88 -11.29 9.17 -11.71
C GLU A 88 -12.66 8.58 -12.07
N SER A 89 -12.99 7.40 -11.52
CA SER A 89 -14.31 6.79 -11.70
C SER A 89 -15.41 7.68 -11.10
N LEU A 90 -15.19 8.23 -9.90
CA LEU A 90 -16.10 9.22 -9.27
C LEU A 90 -16.23 10.48 -10.12
N HIS A 91 -15.10 11.06 -10.52
CA HIS A 91 -15.09 12.28 -11.34
C HIS A 91 -15.84 12.07 -12.65
N THR A 92 -15.61 10.94 -13.32
CA THR A 92 -16.26 10.64 -14.59
C THR A 92 -17.77 10.42 -14.41
N PHE A 93 -18.22 9.82 -13.31
CA PHE A 93 -19.66 9.76 -13.00
C PHE A 93 -20.27 11.15 -12.78
N ILE A 94 -19.57 12.03 -12.07
CA ILE A 94 -20.04 13.41 -11.81
C ILE A 94 -20.20 14.17 -13.13
N GLU A 95 -19.17 14.11 -13.99
CA GLU A 95 -19.14 14.78 -15.30
C GLU A 95 -19.93 14.05 -16.40
N ALA A 96 -20.49 12.86 -16.11
CA ALA A 96 -21.16 12.02 -17.10
C ALA A 96 -22.38 12.65 -17.76
N GLY A 97 -22.89 13.77 -17.24
CA GLY A 97 -24.00 14.48 -17.86
C GLY A 97 -23.67 15.01 -19.25
N ASN A 98 -22.40 15.27 -19.56
CA ASN A 98 -21.94 15.78 -20.85
C ASN A 98 -21.43 14.68 -21.78
N LEU A 99 -21.40 13.42 -21.33
CA LEU A 99 -20.81 12.33 -22.09
C LEU A 99 -21.81 11.76 -23.10
N THR A 100 -21.45 11.86 -24.37
CA THR A 100 -22.17 11.20 -25.47
C THR A 100 -21.75 9.75 -25.65
N THR A 101 -20.56 9.36 -25.18
CA THR A 101 -20.09 7.97 -25.17
C THR A 101 -19.24 7.74 -23.93
N PHE A 102 -19.25 6.51 -23.40
CA PHE A 102 -18.40 6.12 -22.28
C PHE A 102 -17.90 4.70 -22.49
N LYS A 103 -16.58 4.55 -22.51
CA LYS A 103 -15.91 3.25 -22.50
C LYS A 103 -15.43 2.98 -21.08
N LYS A 104 -15.95 1.93 -20.47
CA LYS A 104 -15.52 1.49 -19.13
C LYS A 104 -14.01 1.25 -19.14
N PRO A 105 -13.23 1.91 -18.27
CA PRO A 105 -11.81 1.61 -18.12
C PRO A 105 -11.62 0.18 -17.63
N ASP A 106 -10.70 -0.55 -18.25
CA ASP A 106 -10.38 -1.93 -17.89
C ASP A 106 -9.35 -1.94 -16.75
N PRO A 107 -9.65 -2.52 -15.58
CA PRO A 107 -8.72 -2.58 -14.46
C PRO A 107 -7.84 -3.83 -14.49
N GLN A 108 -7.74 -4.56 -15.60
CA GLN A 108 -6.91 -5.77 -15.70
C GLN A 108 -5.48 -5.53 -15.22
N GLU A 109 -4.85 -4.42 -15.62
CA GLU A 109 -3.49 -4.08 -15.17
C GLU A 109 -3.42 -3.85 -13.65
N LEU A 110 -4.42 -3.22 -13.06
CA LEU A 110 -4.50 -3.00 -11.61
C LEU A 110 -4.70 -4.32 -10.85
N ASN A 111 -5.49 -5.25 -11.40
CA ASN A 111 -5.68 -6.57 -10.81
C ASN A 111 -4.39 -7.40 -10.86
N LEU A 112 -3.68 -7.39 -12.00
CA LEU A 112 -2.38 -8.06 -12.11
C LEU A 112 -1.37 -7.50 -11.11
N LEU A 113 -1.32 -6.18 -10.94
CA LEU A 113 -0.45 -5.56 -9.94
C LEU A 113 -0.88 -5.92 -8.51
N LEU A 114 -2.18 -5.94 -8.21
CA LEU A 114 -2.69 -6.36 -6.91
C LEU A 114 -2.24 -7.80 -6.60
N ASP A 115 -2.40 -8.72 -7.55
CA ASP A 115 -2.01 -10.13 -7.39
C ASP A 115 -0.50 -10.27 -7.17
N GLU A 116 0.32 -9.50 -7.90
CA GLU A 116 1.77 -9.45 -7.69
C GLU A 116 2.14 -8.99 -6.27
N VAL A 117 1.53 -7.89 -5.80
CA VAL A 117 1.82 -7.35 -4.46
C VAL A 117 1.30 -8.29 -3.36
N VAL A 118 0.17 -8.97 -3.56
CA VAL A 118 -0.31 -10.01 -2.64
C VAL A 118 0.66 -11.20 -2.58
N ALA A 119 1.17 -11.66 -3.73
CA ALA A 119 2.18 -12.71 -3.76
C ALA A 119 3.48 -12.28 -3.07
N LEU A 120 3.91 -11.03 -3.25
CA LEU A 120 5.05 -10.45 -2.54
C LEU A 120 4.82 -10.38 -1.03
N ASN A 121 3.58 -10.14 -0.59
CA ASN A 121 3.24 -10.10 0.84
C ASN A 121 3.44 -11.47 1.50
N GLU A 122 3.05 -12.55 0.83
CA GLU A 122 3.29 -13.91 1.31
C GLU A 122 4.78 -14.25 1.35
N GLN A 123 5.55 -13.85 0.33
CA GLN A 123 7.00 -14.09 0.27
C GLN A 123 7.77 -13.28 1.32
N ALA A 124 7.35 -12.05 1.60
CA ALA A 124 8.00 -11.17 2.57
C ALA A 124 7.58 -11.44 4.02
N ARG A 125 6.69 -12.41 4.29
CA ARG A 125 6.07 -12.61 5.61
C ARG A 125 7.08 -12.83 6.73
N GLU A 126 8.19 -13.51 6.45
CA GLU A 126 9.28 -13.74 7.41
C GLU A 126 10.17 -12.50 7.61
N GLU A 127 10.18 -11.56 6.67
CA GLU A 127 10.95 -10.30 6.75
C GLU A 127 10.17 -9.17 7.45
N ILE A 128 8.84 -9.28 7.52
CA ILE A 128 7.97 -8.29 8.15
C ILE A 128 8.08 -8.38 9.67
N THR A 129 8.45 -7.25 10.28
CA THR A 129 8.58 -7.12 11.73
C THR A 129 7.38 -6.39 12.33
N VAL A 130 7.26 -6.40 13.66
CA VAL A 130 6.21 -5.65 14.37
C VAL A 130 6.27 -4.15 14.03
N ALA A 131 7.47 -3.60 13.80
CA ALA A 131 7.67 -2.20 13.46
C ALA A 131 7.09 -1.82 12.08
N ASP A 132 6.89 -2.79 11.19
CA ASP A 132 6.30 -2.58 9.86
C ASP A 132 4.77 -2.57 9.88
N ASN A 133 4.16 -2.80 11.05
CA ASN A 133 2.72 -2.87 11.26
C ASN A 133 2.02 -3.80 10.25
N PRO A 134 2.12 -5.14 10.39
CA PRO A 134 1.54 -6.10 9.43
C PRO A 134 0.03 -5.90 9.22
N ARG A 135 -0.69 -5.47 10.27
CA ARG A 135 -2.12 -5.13 10.16
C ARG A 135 -2.36 -3.95 9.23
N ALA A 136 -1.48 -2.94 9.23
CA ALA A 136 -1.58 -1.81 8.30
C ALA A 136 -1.32 -2.25 6.85
N ILE A 137 -0.37 -3.17 6.63
CA ILE A 137 -0.09 -3.75 5.31
C ILE A 137 -1.32 -4.49 4.78
N GLU A 138 -1.89 -5.41 5.57
CA GLU A 138 -3.11 -6.15 5.21
C GLU A 138 -4.27 -5.20 4.91
N ARG A 139 -4.45 -4.17 5.75
CA ARG A 139 -5.52 -3.21 5.59
C ARG A 139 -5.36 -2.34 4.34
N ARG A 140 -4.12 -2.01 3.96
CA ARG A 140 -3.82 -1.31 2.70
C ARG A 140 -4.18 -2.17 1.49
N LEU A 141 -3.82 -3.45 1.51
CA LEU A 141 -4.19 -4.39 0.44
C LEU A 141 -5.70 -4.50 0.28
N GLU A 142 -6.43 -4.63 1.40
CA GLU A 142 -7.91 -4.66 1.40
C GLU A 142 -8.51 -3.40 0.79
N ILE A 143 -7.97 -2.22 1.14
CA ILE A 143 -8.45 -0.94 0.60
C ILE A 143 -8.14 -0.84 -0.90
N CYS A 144 -6.95 -1.23 -1.35
CA CYS A 144 -6.60 -1.22 -2.78
C CYS A 144 -7.54 -2.11 -3.59
N ARG A 145 -7.81 -3.33 -3.12
CA ARG A 145 -8.79 -4.22 -3.74
C ARG A 145 -10.17 -3.57 -3.83
N GLY A 146 -10.64 -3.00 -2.72
CA GLY A 146 -11.95 -2.36 -2.70
C GLY A 146 -12.02 -1.10 -3.58
N PHE A 147 -10.94 -0.33 -3.75
CA PHE A 147 -10.90 0.76 -4.72
C PHE A 147 -11.07 0.27 -6.16
N ILE A 148 -10.47 -0.86 -6.54
CA ILE A 148 -10.65 -1.46 -7.86
C ILE A 148 -12.11 -1.91 -8.04
N GLU A 149 -12.61 -2.76 -7.14
CA GLU A 149 -13.96 -3.34 -7.23
C GLU A 149 -15.05 -2.26 -7.25
N ARG A 150 -14.92 -1.25 -6.39
CA ARG A 150 -15.92 -0.18 -6.26
C ARG A 150 -15.77 0.87 -7.35
N GLY A 151 -14.55 1.12 -7.84
CA GLY A 151 -14.34 1.91 -9.06
C GLY A 151 -15.01 1.26 -10.27
N GLN A 152 -14.91 -0.07 -10.41
CA GLN A 152 -15.65 -0.81 -11.44
C GLN A 152 -17.17 -0.70 -11.26
N SER A 153 -17.68 -0.73 -10.02
CA SER A 153 -19.09 -0.52 -9.70
C SER A 153 -19.56 0.84 -10.20
N ILE A 154 -18.84 1.92 -9.85
CA ILE A 154 -19.11 3.28 -10.31
C ILE A 154 -19.07 3.36 -11.84
N ASN A 155 -18.03 2.82 -12.48
CA ASN A 155 -17.93 2.82 -13.94
C ASN A 155 -19.09 2.06 -14.61
N THR A 156 -19.62 1.03 -13.96
CA THR A 156 -20.80 0.32 -14.45
C THR A 156 -22.05 1.20 -14.35
N MET A 157 -22.22 1.94 -13.24
CA MET A 157 -23.30 2.92 -13.10
C MET A 157 -23.18 4.05 -14.12
N THR A 158 -21.96 4.56 -14.36
CA THR A 158 -21.69 5.57 -15.40
C THR A 158 -22.11 5.09 -16.78
N ALA A 159 -21.73 3.86 -17.17
CA ALA A 159 -22.11 3.28 -18.46
C ALA A 159 -23.63 3.13 -18.59
N GLN A 160 -24.31 2.68 -17.53
CA GLN A 160 -25.77 2.57 -17.51
C GLN A 160 -26.45 3.94 -17.64
N ARG A 161 -25.94 4.96 -16.94
CA ARG A 161 -26.44 6.33 -17.01
C ARG A 161 -26.31 6.91 -18.42
N VAL A 162 -25.14 6.79 -19.04
CA VAL A 162 -24.88 7.29 -20.40
C VAL A 162 -25.81 6.60 -21.40
N LYS A 163 -25.88 5.26 -21.37
CA LYS A 163 -26.76 4.48 -22.25
C LYS A 163 -28.23 4.85 -22.09
N ARG A 164 -28.69 5.02 -20.84
CA ARG A 164 -30.07 5.41 -20.54
C ARG A 164 -30.40 6.80 -21.08
N ARG A 165 -29.50 7.77 -20.88
CA ARG A 165 -29.70 9.14 -21.39
C ARG A 165 -29.76 9.15 -22.91
N GLN A 166 -28.89 8.40 -23.60
CA GLN A 166 -28.93 8.26 -25.06
C GLN A 166 -30.26 7.69 -25.60
N GLN A 167 -30.89 6.79 -24.85
CA GLN A 167 -32.17 6.18 -25.25
C GLN A 167 -33.37 7.09 -25.00
N ALA A 168 -33.28 7.97 -24.00
CA ALA A 168 -34.39 8.78 -23.53
C ALA A 168 -34.41 10.21 -24.08
N TYR A 169 -33.25 10.75 -24.45
CA TYR A 169 -33.08 12.16 -24.85
C TYR A 169 -32.61 12.30 -26.29
N SER A 170 -33.05 13.39 -26.93
CA SER A 170 -32.46 13.85 -28.19
C SER A 170 -31.02 14.35 -28.00
N SER A 171 -30.26 14.48 -29.08
CA SER A 171 -28.86 14.93 -29.02
C SER A 171 -28.66 16.31 -28.36
N GLN A 172 -29.67 17.19 -28.42
CA GLN A 172 -29.65 18.51 -27.78
C GLN A 172 -29.91 18.39 -26.26
N GLU A 173 -30.90 17.61 -25.85
CA GLU A 173 -31.26 17.39 -24.43
C GLU A 173 -30.21 16.56 -23.67
N LEU A 174 -29.36 15.79 -24.38
CA LEU A 174 -28.27 15.05 -23.76
C LEU A 174 -27.31 15.94 -22.95
N HIS A 175 -27.17 17.22 -23.35
CA HIS A 175 -26.25 18.17 -22.73
C HIS A 175 -26.89 18.93 -21.55
N GLU A 176 -28.21 18.78 -21.34
CA GLU A 176 -28.92 19.46 -20.27
C GLU A 176 -29.07 18.52 -19.05
N ILE A 177 -28.42 18.90 -17.94
CA ILE A 177 -28.64 18.27 -16.64
C ILE A 177 -29.68 19.12 -15.90
N ASN A 178 -30.72 18.47 -15.37
CA ASN A 178 -31.70 19.19 -14.56
C ASN A 178 -31.03 19.83 -13.33
N VAL A 179 -31.44 21.05 -12.98
CA VAL A 179 -30.83 21.89 -11.93
C VAL A 179 -30.81 21.16 -10.59
N GLU A 180 -31.89 20.45 -10.24
CA GLU A 180 -31.95 19.68 -8.99
C GLU A 180 -30.94 18.51 -8.97
N PHE A 181 -30.75 17.85 -10.12
CA PHE A 181 -29.78 16.74 -10.20
C PHE A 181 -28.34 17.27 -10.17
N HIS A 182 -28.09 18.45 -10.73
CA HIS A 182 -26.81 19.14 -10.61
C HIS A 182 -26.45 19.46 -9.15
N GLY A 183 -27.45 19.77 -8.32
CA GLY A 183 -27.26 19.94 -6.87
C GLY A 183 -26.65 18.70 -6.21
N ILE A 184 -27.19 17.51 -6.51
CA ILE A 184 -26.67 16.23 -6.01
C ILE A 184 -25.24 15.99 -6.50
N LEU A 185 -24.97 16.23 -7.79
CA LEU A 185 -23.63 16.05 -8.36
C LEU A 185 -22.60 16.98 -7.72
N ASN A 186 -22.98 18.21 -7.38
CA ASN A 186 -22.12 19.15 -6.65
C ASN A 186 -21.75 18.60 -5.26
N VAL A 187 -22.71 18.05 -4.52
CA VAL A 187 -22.42 17.44 -3.21
C VAL A 187 -21.52 16.21 -3.35
N LEU A 188 -21.70 15.39 -4.38
CA LEU A 188 -20.77 14.29 -4.69
C LEU A 188 -19.37 14.80 -5.02
N SER A 189 -19.24 15.93 -5.75
CA SER A 189 -17.95 16.54 -6.05
C SER A 189 -17.21 16.98 -4.79
N VAL A 190 -17.89 17.64 -3.87
CA VAL A 190 -17.31 18.02 -2.57
C VAL A 190 -16.84 16.78 -1.80
N GLY A 191 -17.63 15.70 -1.81
CA GLY A 191 -17.23 14.45 -1.16
C GLY A 191 -16.01 13.79 -1.81
N LYS A 192 -15.92 13.82 -3.14
CA LYS A 192 -14.73 13.37 -3.90
C LYS A 192 -13.49 14.15 -3.49
N GLU A 193 -13.58 15.47 -3.39
CA GLU A 193 -12.48 16.35 -2.97
C GLU A 193 -12.01 16.02 -1.54
N LYS A 194 -12.94 15.89 -0.60
CA LYS A 194 -12.64 15.46 0.78
C LYS A 194 -11.95 14.09 0.83
N LEU A 195 -12.37 13.15 -0.02
CA LEU A 195 -11.72 11.84 -0.10
C LEU A 195 -10.30 11.94 -0.68
N ALA A 196 -10.09 12.77 -1.71
CA ALA A 196 -8.76 13.00 -2.28
C ALA A 196 -7.79 13.55 -1.22
N GLU A 197 -8.21 14.56 -0.44
CA GLU A 197 -7.43 15.10 0.67
C GLU A 197 -7.08 14.03 1.72
N LEU A 198 -8.02 13.13 2.04
CA LEU A 198 -7.77 12.01 2.95
C LEU A 198 -6.77 11.00 2.40
N ILE A 199 -6.81 10.73 1.09
CA ILE A 199 -5.87 9.83 0.42
C ILE A 199 -4.46 10.44 0.38
N ASP A 200 -4.35 11.74 0.10
CA ASP A 200 -3.07 12.46 0.13
C ASP A 200 -2.47 12.44 1.54
N THR A 201 -3.31 12.70 2.54
CA THR A 201 -2.95 12.59 3.96
C THR A 201 -2.45 11.20 4.31
N LEU A 202 -3.14 10.14 3.86
CA LEU A 202 -2.71 8.76 4.05
C LEU A 202 -1.36 8.48 3.40
N THR A 203 -1.15 8.98 2.19
CA THR A 203 0.11 8.79 1.45
C THR A 203 1.28 9.45 2.20
N ILE A 204 1.08 10.67 2.70
CA ILE A 204 2.07 11.39 3.52
C ILE A 204 2.35 10.64 4.83
N ALA A 205 1.30 10.18 5.52
CA ALA A 205 1.44 9.47 6.79
C ALA A 205 2.25 8.18 6.63
N VAL A 206 2.01 7.43 5.54
CA VAL A 206 2.74 6.20 5.20
C VAL A 206 4.20 6.51 4.85
N ASP A 207 4.46 7.53 4.03
CA ASP A 207 5.82 7.87 3.59
C ASP A 207 6.70 8.42 4.72
N GLN A 208 6.12 9.23 5.61
CA GLN A 208 6.85 9.87 6.69
C GLN A 208 6.86 9.07 7.98
N ASN A 209 6.13 7.95 8.03
CA ASN A 209 5.86 7.17 9.23
C ASN A 209 5.41 8.05 10.41
N LYS A 210 4.57 9.05 10.10
CA LYS A 210 4.07 10.04 11.06
C LYS A 210 2.57 9.95 11.15
N SER A 211 2.08 9.93 12.38
CA SER A 211 0.67 10.11 12.66
C SER A 211 0.26 11.57 12.53
N LEU A 212 -0.84 11.82 11.82
CA LEU A 212 -1.41 13.16 11.63
C LEU A 212 -2.66 13.44 12.50
N GLY A 213 -3.12 12.46 13.30
CA GLY A 213 -4.19 12.64 14.29
C GLY A 213 -5.29 11.60 14.19
N LEU A 214 -6.37 11.83 14.94
CA LEU A 214 -7.60 11.03 14.89
C LEU A 214 -8.59 11.62 13.88
N TYR A 215 -9.11 10.77 13.01
CA TYR A 215 -10.08 11.13 12.00
C TYR A 215 -11.46 10.61 12.35
N HIS A 216 -12.44 11.51 12.36
CA HIS A 216 -13.84 11.22 12.63
C HIS A 216 -14.69 11.29 11.36
N GLU A 217 -15.88 10.69 11.44
CA GLU A 217 -16.87 10.76 10.37
C GLU A 217 -17.37 12.19 10.18
N ASP A 218 -17.59 12.59 8.94
CA ASP A 218 -18.05 13.94 8.61
C ASP A 218 -19.59 13.92 8.51
N LEU A 219 -20.24 13.96 9.67
CA LEU A 219 -21.70 13.88 9.77
C LEU A 219 -22.38 15.07 9.05
N ALA A 220 -21.78 16.26 9.14
CA ALA A 220 -22.31 17.47 8.50
C ALA A 220 -22.34 17.33 6.96
N TYR A 221 -21.32 16.71 6.37
CA TYR A 221 -21.32 16.38 4.94
C TYR A 221 -22.48 15.45 4.56
N TRP A 222 -22.66 14.34 5.29
CA TRP A 222 -23.71 13.37 4.98
C TRP A 222 -25.12 13.94 5.20
N GLU A 223 -25.33 14.76 6.22
CA GLU A 223 -26.58 15.51 6.39
C GLU A 223 -26.87 16.45 5.21
N THR A 224 -25.82 17.05 4.62
CA THR A 224 -25.96 17.89 3.43
C THR A 224 -26.34 17.07 2.20
N PHE A 225 -25.75 15.87 2.06
CA PHE A 225 -26.11 14.93 1.00
C PHE A 225 -27.56 14.44 1.12
N ASP A 226 -27.99 14.04 2.31
CA ASP A 226 -29.36 13.59 2.56
C ASP A 226 -30.38 14.69 2.26
N LYS A 227 -30.11 15.94 2.65
CA LYS A 227 -30.94 17.11 2.30
C LYS A 227 -31.05 17.29 0.78
N ALA A 228 -29.95 17.16 0.05
CA ALA A 228 -29.97 17.30 -1.41
C ALA A 228 -30.82 16.20 -2.08
N ILE A 229 -30.76 14.97 -1.56
CA ILE A 229 -31.58 13.85 -2.04
C ILE A 229 -33.06 14.09 -1.73
N ASP A 230 -33.39 14.55 -0.52
CA ASP A 230 -34.75 14.86 -0.10
C ASP A 230 -35.38 15.98 -0.94
N GLU A 231 -34.64 17.06 -1.20
CA GLU A 231 -35.09 18.16 -2.03
C GLU A 231 -35.37 17.72 -3.48
N TRP A 232 -34.50 16.87 -4.02
CA TRP A 232 -34.68 16.31 -5.36
C TRP A 232 -35.90 15.38 -5.42
N ASN A 233 -36.05 14.48 -4.45
CA ASN A 233 -37.17 13.53 -4.39
C ASN A 233 -38.55 14.23 -4.24
N ARG A 234 -38.59 15.42 -3.63
CA ARG A 234 -39.81 16.24 -3.54
C ARG A 234 -40.20 16.90 -4.87
N LYS A 235 -39.23 17.19 -5.75
CA LYS A 235 -39.42 18.00 -6.96
C LYS A 235 -39.56 17.19 -8.24
N VAL A 236 -38.98 16.00 -8.31
CA VAL A 236 -39.06 15.13 -9.49
C VAL A 236 -39.72 13.79 -9.16
N SER A 237 -40.51 13.27 -10.10
CA SER A 237 -41.19 11.98 -9.94
C SER A 237 -41.17 11.19 -11.26
N GLY A 238 -41.20 9.86 -11.16
CA GLY A 238 -41.23 8.94 -12.30
C GLY A 238 -40.05 7.96 -12.34
N VAL A 239 -40.24 6.86 -13.08
CA VAL A 239 -39.29 5.73 -13.15
C VAL A 239 -37.90 6.16 -13.64
N PHE A 240 -37.84 7.13 -14.55
CA PHE A 240 -36.58 7.67 -15.06
C PHE A 240 -35.72 8.30 -13.96
N TYR A 241 -36.35 9.10 -13.11
CA TYR A 241 -35.69 9.75 -11.97
C TYR A 241 -35.31 8.72 -10.92
N LEU A 242 -36.21 7.78 -10.59
CA LEU A 242 -35.96 6.73 -9.61
C LEU A 242 -34.69 5.92 -9.94
N ARG A 243 -34.42 5.66 -11.24
CA ARG A 243 -33.18 5.01 -11.67
C ARG A 243 -31.95 5.90 -11.50
N ALA A 244 -32.06 7.21 -11.77
CA ALA A 244 -30.99 8.17 -11.51
C ALA A 244 -30.66 8.27 -10.00
N LEU A 245 -31.68 8.17 -9.14
CA LEU A 245 -31.48 8.10 -7.69
C LEU A 245 -30.68 6.86 -7.31
N MET A 246 -31.08 5.67 -7.81
CA MET A 246 -30.36 4.43 -7.54
C MET A 246 -28.89 4.51 -7.96
N GLU A 247 -28.61 5.06 -9.15
CA GLU A 247 -27.25 5.28 -9.64
C GLU A 247 -26.44 6.15 -8.65
N VAL A 248 -27.01 7.28 -8.22
CA VAL A 248 -26.39 8.18 -7.23
C VAL A 248 -26.19 7.50 -5.88
N SER A 249 -27.17 6.76 -5.38
CA SER A 249 -27.09 6.08 -4.08
C SER A 249 -25.98 5.03 -4.05
N VAL A 250 -25.79 4.29 -5.15
CA VAL A 250 -24.65 3.37 -5.28
C VAL A 250 -23.35 4.16 -5.18
N VAL A 251 -23.18 5.20 -6.00
CA VAL A 251 -21.94 6.00 -6.02
C VAL A 251 -21.65 6.65 -4.65
N ALA A 252 -22.67 7.18 -3.98
CA ALA A 252 -22.55 7.74 -2.64
C ALA A 252 -22.13 6.69 -1.60
N THR A 253 -22.69 5.47 -1.68
CA THR A 253 -22.32 4.35 -0.81
C THR A 253 -20.85 3.95 -1.02
N GLU A 254 -20.38 3.93 -2.27
CA GLU A 254 -18.98 3.63 -2.58
C GLU A 254 -18.04 4.71 -2.04
N LEU A 255 -18.39 5.98 -2.22
CA LEU A 255 -17.66 7.12 -1.67
C LEU A 255 -17.61 7.07 -0.13
N HIS A 256 -18.73 6.74 0.51
CA HIS A 256 -18.82 6.62 1.97
C HIS A 256 -17.91 5.52 2.51
N TRP A 257 -17.97 4.35 1.88
CA TRP A 257 -17.08 3.25 2.23
C TRP A 257 -15.62 3.66 2.09
N ALA A 258 -15.24 4.31 0.99
CA ALA A 258 -13.87 4.74 0.73
C ALA A 258 -13.38 5.68 1.82
N ALA A 259 -14.16 6.73 2.12
CA ALA A 259 -13.82 7.68 3.18
C ALA A 259 -13.68 6.99 4.55
N ARG A 260 -14.62 6.11 4.91
CA ARG A 260 -14.59 5.40 6.19
C ARG A 260 -13.39 4.48 6.32
N ARG A 261 -13.03 3.77 5.24
CA ARG A 261 -11.89 2.84 5.24
C ARG A 261 -10.55 3.57 5.28
N THR A 262 -10.39 4.66 4.53
CA THR A 262 -9.20 5.52 4.58
C THR A 262 -9.00 6.10 5.98
N LYS A 263 -10.05 6.64 6.60
CA LYS A 263 -10.01 7.13 7.99
C LYS A 263 -9.64 6.03 8.99
N ALA A 264 -10.22 4.83 8.84
CA ALA A 264 -9.91 3.71 9.71
C ALA A 264 -8.44 3.28 9.61
N LEU A 265 -7.85 3.32 8.41
CA LEU A 265 -6.43 3.04 8.21
C LEU A 265 -5.54 4.14 8.79
N LEU A 266 -5.87 5.42 8.58
CA LEU A 266 -5.17 6.54 9.22
C LEU A 266 -5.15 6.41 10.75
N ASN A 267 -6.30 6.08 11.35
CA ASN A 267 -6.42 5.84 12.79
C ASN A 267 -5.65 4.60 13.27
N LEU A 268 -5.43 3.61 12.40
CA LEU A 268 -4.60 2.44 12.70
C LEU A 268 -3.11 2.80 12.69
N LEU A 269 -2.68 3.67 11.76
CA LEU A 269 -1.30 4.17 11.70
C LEU A 269 -0.96 5.12 12.88
N HIS A 270 -1.96 5.68 13.56
CA HIS A 270 -1.76 6.47 14.77
C HIS A 270 -1.41 5.65 16.01
N LYS A 271 -1.84 4.39 16.07
CA LYS A 271 -1.71 3.49 17.23
C LYS A 271 -0.42 2.70 17.21
#